data_AF-A0A0F9JXS0-F1
#
_entry.id   AF-A0A0F9JXS0-F1
#
_cell.length_a   1.000
_cell.length_b   1.000
_cell.length_c   1.000
_cell.angle_alpha   90.00
_cell.angle_beta   90.00
_cell.angle_gamma   90.00
#
_symmetry.space_group_name_H-M   'P 1'
#
loop_
_entity.id
_entity.type
_entity.pdbx_description
1 polymer ?
#
loop_
_entity_poly.entity_id
_entity_poly.type
_entity_poly.pdbx_seq_one_letter_code
_entity_poly.pdbx_strand_id
1 'polypeptide(L)' 'MTADILVGDCRELLRTIDDNSVDSSVTDPPYELGFMGKTWDSTG' A
#
# COMPACT_ATOMS: atom_id res chain seq x y z
N MET A 1 -5.09 -0.90 22.20
CA MET A 1 -4.69 -0.22 20.95
C MET A 1 -5.16 -1.12 19.82
N THR A 2 -6.15 -0.69 19.06
CA THR A 2 -6.77 -1.48 17.99
C THR A 2 -6.45 -0.80 16.66
N ALA A 3 -6.17 -1.60 15.65
CA ALA A 3 -5.89 -1.14 14.29
C ALA A 3 -6.75 -1.95 13.32
N ASP A 4 -7.28 -1.27 12.31
CA ASP A 4 -8.01 -1.89 11.23
C ASP A 4 -7.05 -2.22 10.08
N ILE A 5 -7.14 -3.44 9.55
CA ILE A 5 -6.31 -3.90 8.42
C ILE A 5 -7.22 -4.02 7.19
N LEU A 6 -6.99 -3.16 6.21
CA LEU A 6 -7.63 -3.26 4.90
C LEU A 6 -6.74 -4.12 3.99
N VAL A 7 -7.27 -5.26 3.52
CA VAL A 7 -6.52 -6.21 2.68
C VAL A 7 -7.00 -6.10 1.22
N GLY A 8 -6.11 -5.69 0.31
CA GLY A 8 -6.42 -5.52 -1.11
C GLY A 8 -5.42 -4.62 -1.85
N ASP A 9 -5.74 -4.25 -3.09
CA ASP A 9 -4.98 -3.24 -3.84
C ASP A 9 -5.11 -1.88 -3.15
N CYS A 10 -3.99 -1.29 -2.73
CA CYS A 10 -4.00 -0.03 -2.00
C CYS A 10 -4.63 1.11 -2.80
N ARG A 11 -4.56 1.11 -4.14
CA ARG A 11 -5.12 2.17 -4.98
C ARG A 11 -6.63 2.18 -4.96
N GLU A 12 -7.25 1.01 -4.83
CA GLU A 12 -8.70 0.89 -4.71
C GLU A 12 -9.17 1.13 -3.27
N LEU A 13 -8.42 0.65 -2.28
CA LEU A 13 -8.77 0.85 -0.87
C LEU A 13 -8.57 2.29 -0.39
N LEU A 14 -7.52 2.98 -0.84
CA LEU A 14 -7.30 4.38 -0.46
C LEU A 14 -8.45 5.29 -0.94
N ARG A 15 -9.17 4.92 -2.02
CA ARG A 15 -10.35 5.64 -2.49
C ARG A 15 -11.57 5.48 -1.58
N THR A 16 -11.58 4.50 -0.68
CA THR A 16 -12.69 4.29 0.27
C THR A 16 -12.47 4.99 1.61
N ILE A 17 -11.31 5.64 1.79
CA ILE A 17 -10.98 6.41 2.99
C ILE A 17 -11.46 7.85 2.77
N ASP A 18 -12.03 8.46 3.80
CA ASP A 18 -12.53 9.83 3.74
C ASP A 18 -11.40 10.84 3.42
N ASP A 19 -11.73 11.88 2.68
CA ASP A 19 -10.78 12.93 2.35
C ASP A 19 -10.33 13.72 3.59
N ASN A 20 -9.09 14.22 3.59
CA ASN A 20 -8.47 14.96 4.71
C ASN A 20 -8.52 14.25 6.09
N SER A 21 -8.52 12.92 6.11
CA SER A 21 -8.61 12.12 7.36
C SER A 21 -7.29 11.48 7.83
N VAL A 22 -6.20 11.62 7.06
CA VAL A 22 -4.90 10.99 7.34
C VAL A 22 -3.89 12.03 7.82
N ASP A 23 -3.46 11.92 9.08
CA ASP A 23 -2.45 12.81 9.66
C ASP A 23 -1.01 12.49 9.19
N SER A 24 -0.73 11.22 8.90
CA SER A 24 0.60 10.75 8.51
C SER A 24 0.50 9.51 7.61
N SER A 25 1.42 9.41 6.65
CA SER A 25 1.54 8.26 5.75
C SER A 25 2.97 7.76 5.76
N VAL A 26 3.13 6.45 5.99
CA VAL A 26 4.41 5.74 5.90
C VAL A 26 4.25 4.63 4.88
N THR A 27 5.11 4.62 3.86
CA THR A 27 5.04 3.65 2.78
C THR A 27 6.44 3.24 2.35
N ASP A 28 6.59 1.95 2.06
CA ASP A 28 7.74 1.34 1.41
C ASP A 28 7.18 0.64 0.14
N PRO A 29 6.98 1.39 -0.96
CA PRO A 29 6.34 0.85 -2.16
C PRO A 29 7.27 -0.15 -2.88
N PRO A 30 6.73 -1.01 -3.76
CA PRO A 30 7.56 -1.85 -4.63
C PRO A 30 8.56 -1.01 -5.42
N TYR A 31 9.84 -1.39 -5.35
CA TYR A 31 10.93 -0.68 -6.03
C TYR A 31 11.32 -1.31 -7.37
N GLU A 32 10.67 -2.40 -7.76
CA GLU A 32 10.86 -3.07 -9.06
C GLU A 32 12.30 -3.54 -9.29
N LEU A 33 12.99 -3.90 -8.21
CA LEU A 33 14.39 -4.34 -8.26
C LEU A 33 14.54 -5.85 -8.51
N GLY A 34 13.43 -6.59 -8.52
CA GLY A 34 13.40 -8.05 -8.67
C GLY A 34 14.08 -8.80 -7.52
N PHE A 35 14.41 -8.11 -6.43
CA PHE A 35 15.21 -8.62 -5.32
C PHE A 35 14.42 -9.58 -4.42
N MET A 36 13.12 -9.33 -4.27
CA MET A 36 12.23 -10.12 -3.41
C MET A 36 11.74 -11.41 -4.07
N GLY A 37 12.03 -11.62 -5.36
CA GLY A 37 11.62 -12.82 -6.11
C GLY A 37 10.10 -13.00 -6.20
N LYS A 38 9.34 -11.92 -5.98
CA LYS A 38 7.88 -11.88 -6.14
C LYS A 38 7.54 -11.29 -7.49
N THR A 39 6.45 -11.77 -8.09
CA THR A 39 5.98 -11.28 -9.39
C THR A 39 5.68 -9.80 -9.40
N TRP A 40 5.24 -9.22 -8.28
CA TRP A 40 4.96 -7.78 -8.16
C TRP A 40 6.22 -6.91 -7.97
N ASP A 41 7.38 -7.51 -7.75
CA ASP A 41 8.65 -6.81 -7.53
C ASP A 41 9.49 -6.72 -8.82
N SER A 42 8.90 -7.05 -9.98
CA SER A 42 9.55 -6.98 -11.29
C SER A 42 8.55 -6.73 -12.44
N THR A 43 7.46 -6.02 -12.13
CA THR A 43 6.36 -5.65 -13.04
C THR A 43 6.42 -4.22 -13.57
N GLY A 44 7.39 -3.41 -13.12
CA GLY A 44 7.63 -2.04 -13.56
C GLY A 44 7.77 -1.87 -15.06
#